data_AF-A0A537F736-F1
#
_entry.id   AF-A0A537F736-F1
#
_cell.length_a   1.000
_cell.length_b   1.000
_cell.length_c   1.000
_cell.angle_alpha   90.00
_cell.angle_beta   90.00
_cell.angle_gamma   90.00
#
_symmetry.space_group_name_H-M   'P 1'
#
loop_
_entity.id
_entity.type
_entity.pdbx_description
1 polymer ?
#
loop_
_entity_poly.entity_id
_entity_poly.type
_entity_poly.pdbx_seq_one_letter_code
_entity_poly.pdbx_strand_id
1 'polypeptide(L)'
;MSRNLNLDEVKRILAAAKKESQRDALVFRLMAGYGLSVGEIVGTPKRRWDEQNKKWLPKEPVVKGLQIQDLSTGGILVRRKMGRPTETIALEPEFLRELSAFVGKRTKGRIFELSESRVLQLARRYAKVAGILDEKLSPQTLIRFHERHVGVLPNALSEVSEAKIEEKKSALVTIDAHEMAQAAILELGNILGYDTYTSDPSKDPGEQFYEVVELEGYRTVIPRTLGQIATLEEVPDFAPKRVLESAKDIDVIWFKDDFPAVCFEVEHTTNVKQGLLRQFQISKHVPNARFFVIAPEDQRAKFEKEVATYPFKQIRNRYTFKSYEEFVEFYDGAWKFHDLRSKFELRE
;
A
#
# COMPACT_ATOMS: atom_id res chain seq x y z
N MET A 1 8.94 15.32 -16.98
CA MET A 1 7.65 14.74 -17.41
C MET A 1 7.84 13.24 -17.56
N SER A 2 6.93 12.40 -17.07
CA SER A 2 7.01 10.93 -17.21
C SER A 2 6.74 10.52 -18.66
N ARG A 3 7.37 9.43 -19.10
CA ARG A 3 7.23 8.93 -20.47
C ARG A 3 5.80 8.46 -20.72
N ASN A 4 5.42 8.41 -21.99
CA ASN A 4 4.14 7.84 -22.40
C ASN A 4 4.24 6.31 -22.43
N LEU A 5 3.27 5.61 -21.83
CA LEU A 5 3.19 4.15 -21.87
C LEU A 5 2.74 3.68 -23.26
N ASN A 6 3.24 2.53 -23.72
CA ASN A 6 2.67 1.83 -24.88
C ASN A 6 1.59 0.82 -24.45
N LEU A 7 0.94 0.17 -25.42
CA LEU A 7 -0.16 -0.78 -25.15
C LEU A 7 0.32 -1.99 -24.33
N ASP A 8 1.49 -2.53 -24.64
CA ASP A 8 2.09 -3.67 -23.92
C ASP A 8 2.35 -3.32 -22.44
N GLU A 9 2.91 -2.14 -22.17
CA GLU A 9 3.16 -1.69 -20.80
C GLU A 9 1.87 -1.54 -20.00
N VAL A 10 0.83 -0.97 -20.60
CA VAL A 10 -0.48 -0.86 -19.95
C VAL A 10 -1.09 -2.24 -19.72
N LYS A 11 -0.99 -3.16 -20.69
CA LYS A 11 -1.39 -4.56 -20.51
C LYS A 11 -0.68 -5.17 -19.32
N ARG A 12 0.65 -5.09 -19.24
CA ARG A 12 1.43 -5.63 -18.12
C ARG A 12 1.02 -5.04 -16.76
N ILE A 13 0.77 -3.72 -16.69
CA ILE A 13 0.26 -3.07 -15.47
C ILE A 13 -1.11 -3.64 -15.07
N LEU A 14 -2.02 -3.83 -16.04
CA LEU A 14 -3.35 -4.37 -15.77
C LEU A 14 -3.31 -5.84 -15.37
N ALA A 15 -2.40 -6.65 -15.93
CA ALA A 15 -2.15 -8.03 -15.52
C ALA A 15 -1.70 -8.09 -14.06
N ALA A 16 -0.69 -7.28 -13.73
CA ALA A 16 -0.15 -7.18 -12.37
C ALA A 16 -1.25 -6.79 -11.37
N ALA A 17 -2.07 -5.79 -11.70
CA ALA A 17 -3.19 -5.37 -10.88
C ALA A 17 -4.24 -6.49 -10.72
N LYS A 18 -4.61 -7.17 -11.80
CA LYS A 18 -5.64 -8.23 -11.79
C LYS A 18 -5.23 -9.43 -10.94
N LYS A 19 -3.93 -9.77 -10.92
CA LYS A 19 -3.39 -10.87 -10.11
C LYS A 19 -3.54 -10.61 -8.61
N GLU A 20 -3.28 -9.38 -8.18
CA GLU A 20 -3.29 -9.04 -6.76
C GLU A 20 -4.66 -8.59 -6.26
N SER A 21 -5.44 -7.89 -7.09
CA SER A 21 -6.65 -7.20 -6.64
C SER A 21 -7.58 -6.86 -7.79
N GLN A 22 -8.73 -7.53 -7.85
CA GLN A 22 -9.79 -7.24 -8.83
C GLN A 22 -10.20 -5.76 -8.77
N ARG A 23 -10.28 -5.19 -7.57
CA ARG A 23 -10.59 -3.76 -7.33
C ARG A 23 -9.63 -2.85 -8.10
N ASP A 24 -8.34 -3.11 -7.98
CA ASP A 24 -7.30 -2.21 -8.51
C ASP A 24 -7.21 -2.32 -10.03
N ALA A 25 -7.41 -3.53 -10.57
CA ALA A 25 -7.54 -3.75 -12.00
C ALA A 25 -8.74 -2.99 -12.61
N LEU A 26 -9.91 -3.02 -11.96
CA LEU A 26 -11.09 -2.26 -12.41
C LEU A 26 -10.83 -0.75 -12.41
N VAL A 27 -10.19 -0.23 -11.35
CA VAL A 27 -9.81 1.18 -11.24
C VAL A 27 -8.87 1.59 -12.37
N PHE A 28 -7.86 0.79 -12.69
CA PHE A 28 -6.92 1.12 -13.76
C PHE A 28 -7.50 0.93 -15.16
N ARG A 29 -8.41 -0.03 -15.35
CA ARG A 29 -9.18 -0.15 -16.60
C ARG A 29 -10.07 1.07 -16.83
N LEU A 30 -10.68 1.65 -15.79
CA LEU A 30 -11.41 2.92 -15.91
C LEU A 30 -10.51 4.08 -16.35
N MET A 31 -9.25 4.12 -15.91
CA MET A 31 -8.30 5.16 -16.33
C MET A 31 -7.78 4.93 -17.74
N ALA A 32 -7.25 3.73 -18.00
CA ALA A 32 -6.59 3.40 -19.25
C ALA A 32 -7.57 3.16 -20.40
N GLY A 33 -8.74 2.58 -20.11
CA GLY A 33 -9.75 2.21 -21.11
C GLY A 33 -10.81 3.28 -21.35
N TYR A 34 -11.10 4.13 -20.36
CA TYR A 34 -12.19 5.10 -20.42
C TYR A 34 -11.77 6.54 -20.07
N GLY A 35 -10.50 6.76 -19.72
CA GLY A 35 -9.96 8.10 -19.48
C GLY A 35 -10.47 8.79 -18.22
N LEU A 36 -11.03 8.05 -17.26
CA LEU A 36 -11.48 8.65 -16.01
C LEU A 36 -10.29 9.04 -15.14
N SER A 37 -10.35 10.21 -14.50
CA SER A 37 -9.36 10.65 -13.54
C SER A 37 -9.51 9.96 -12.19
N VAL A 38 -8.42 9.89 -11.42
CA VAL A 38 -8.39 9.31 -10.07
C VAL A 38 -9.54 9.84 -9.20
N GLY A 39 -9.67 11.16 -9.10
CA GLY A 39 -10.72 11.78 -8.29
C GLY A 39 -12.15 11.57 -8.80
N GLU A 40 -12.36 11.29 -10.09
CA GLU A 40 -13.68 10.88 -10.61
C GLU A 40 -14.02 9.45 -10.19
N ILE A 41 -13.01 8.57 -10.11
CA ILE A 41 -13.18 7.16 -9.74
C ILE A 41 -13.38 7.02 -8.23
N VAL A 42 -12.45 7.53 -7.42
CA VAL A 42 -12.38 7.25 -5.97
C VAL A 42 -12.81 8.43 -5.08
N GLY A 43 -12.99 9.60 -5.69
CA GLY A 43 -13.30 10.86 -5.00
C GLY A 43 -12.06 11.69 -4.67
N THR A 44 -12.25 12.99 -4.42
CA THR A 44 -11.17 13.87 -3.94
C THR A 44 -11.26 14.07 -2.42
N PRO A 45 -10.11 14.21 -1.73
CA PRO A 45 -10.12 14.54 -0.31
C PRO A 45 -10.73 15.94 -0.13
N LYS A 46 -11.48 16.13 0.97
CA LYS A 46 -12.13 17.41 1.29
C LYS A 46 -11.13 18.53 1.60
N ARG A 47 -9.89 18.15 1.95
CA ARG A 47 -8.83 19.06 2.36
C ARG A 47 -7.53 18.68 1.67
N ARG A 48 -6.65 19.66 1.45
CA ARG A 48 -5.27 19.49 0.99
C ARG A 48 -4.33 20.13 1.99
N TRP A 49 -3.14 19.57 2.12
CA TRP A 49 -2.07 20.20 2.87
C TRP A 49 -1.48 21.34 2.04
N ASP A 50 -1.43 22.53 2.63
CA ASP A 50 -0.69 23.67 2.10
C ASP A 50 0.70 23.64 2.74
N GLU A 51 1.70 23.18 1.98
CA GLU A 51 3.08 23.06 2.44
C GLU A 51 3.68 24.42 2.84
N GLN A 52 3.32 25.48 2.11
CA GLN A 52 3.85 26.83 2.32
C GLN A 52 3.34 27.43 3.63
N ASN A 53 2.05 27.26 3.91
CA ASN A 53 1.40 27.81 5.10
C ASN A 53 1.23 26.79 6.24
N LYS A 54 1.71 25.55 6.04
CA LYS A 54 1.64 24.43 6.99
C LYS A 54 0.24 24.24 7.61
N LYS A 55 -0.80 24.35 6.79
CA LYS A 55 -2.21 24.26 7.20
C LYS A 55 -3.04 23.41 6.24
N TRP A 56 -4.10 22.80 6.77
CA TRP A 56 -5.10 22.13 5.93
C TRP A 56 -6.05 23.17 5.34
N LEU A 57 -6.13 23.20 4.01
CA LEU A 57 -7.09 24.04 3.29
C LEU A 57 -8.18 23.17 2.65
N PRO A 58 -9.42 23.66 2.53
CA PRO A 58 -10.42 23.03 1.66
C PRO A 58 -9.85 22.80 0.27
N LYS A 59 -10.10 21.62 -0.30
CA LYS A 59 -9.71 21.27 -1.67
C LYS A 59 -10.95 21.33 -2.55
N GLU A 60 -11.00 22.29 -3.46
CA GLU A 60 -12.05 22.38 -4.48
C GLU A 60 -11.51 22.01 -5.86
N PRO A 61 -12.28 21.29 -6.70
CA PRO A 61 -13.61 20.74 -6.42
C PRO A 61 -13.58 19.44 -5.59
N VAL A 62 -14.55 19.28 -4.68
CA VAL A 62 -14.80 18.01 -3.97
C VAL A 62 -15.69 17.12 -4.84
N VAL A 63 -15.14 16.02 -5.34
CA VAL A 63 -15.88 14.99 -6.11
C VAL A 63 -16.09 13.78 -5.23
N LYS A 64 -17.30 13.20 -5.27
CA LYS A 64 -17.68 12.06 -4.43
C LYS A 64 -17.06 10.72 -4.88
N GLY A 65 -16.48 10.68 -6.08
CA GLY A 65 -16.12 9.44 -6.75
C GLY A 65 -17.35 8.72 -7.32
N LEU A 66 -17.13 7.61 -8.02
CA LEU A 66 -18.19 6.77 -8.57
C LEU A 66 -19.01 6.13 -7.45
N GLN A 67 -20.33 6.30 -7.51
CA GLN A 67 -21.26 5.68 -6.58
C GLN A 67 -21.92 4.45 -7.20
N ILE A 68 -22.33 3.51 -6.37
CA ILE A 68 -23.06 2.31 -6.82
C ILE A 68 -24.35 2.70 -7.56
N GLN A 69 -25.04 3.72 -7.08
CA GLN A 69 -26.25 4.25 -7.71
C GLN A 69 -26.02 4.92 -9.08
N ASP A 70 -24.77 5.15 -9.47
CA ASP A 70 -24.42 5.72 -10.77
C ASP A 70 -24.24 4.64 -11.85
N LEU A 71 -24.22 3.37 -11.46
CA LEU A 71 -24.07 2.24 -12.37
C LEU A 71 -25.43 1.88 -13.00
N SER A 72 -25.46 1.78 -14.32
CA SER A 72 -26.66 1.48 -15.12
C SER A 72 -26.39 0.31 -16.07
N THR A 73 -27.43 -0.14 -16.79
CA THR A 73 -27.32 -1.26 -17.75
C THR A 73 -26.46 -0.96 -18.98
N GLY A 74 -26.17 0.31 -19.27
CA GLY A 74 -25.38 0.73 -20.44
C GLY A 74 -24.08 1.46 -20.12
N GLY A 75 -23.78 1.69 -18.84
CA GLY A 75 -22.63 2.51 -18.47
C GLY A 75 -22.69 3.07 -17.05
N ILE A 76 -21.88 4.07 -16.79
CA ILE A 76 -21.75 4.68 -15.47
C ILE A 76 -21.79 6.20 -15.52
N LEU A 77 -22.55 6.82 -14.60
CA LEU A 77 -22.66 8.27 -14.47
C LEU A 77 -21.41 8.85 -13.80
N VAL A 78 -20.67 9.71 -14.50
CA VAL A 78 -19.43 10.33 -14.04
C VAL A 78 -19.64 11.81 -13.76
N ARG A 79 -19.36 12.22 -12.51
CA ARG A 79 -19.40 13.63 -12.09
C ARG A 79 -18.06 14.28 -12.43
N ARG A 80 -18.04 15.09 -13.49
CA ARG A 80 -16.84 15.77 -13.97
C ARG A 80 -16.38 16.88 -13.02
N LYS A 81 -15.08 17.20 -13.06
CA LYS A 81 -14.48 18.32 -12.31
C LYS A 81 -14.74 19.67 -13.03
N MET A 82 -14.58 20.78 -12.29
CA MET A 82 -14.52 22.15 -12.83
C MET A 82 -15.76 22.59 -13.64
N GLY A 83 -16.97 22.25 -13.16
CA GLY A 83 -18.22 22.72 -13.77
C GLY A 83 -18.58 22.06 -15.10
N ARG A 84 -17.82 21.05 -15.55
CA ARG A 84 -18.20 20.22 -16.69
C ARG A 84 -19.47 19.42 -16.37
N PRO A 85 -20.35 19.19 -17.36
CA PRO A 85 -21.58 18.46 -17.13
C PRO A 85 -21.30 17.03 -16.67
N THR A 86 -22.16 16.53 -15.79
CA THR A 86 -22.17 15.11 -15.45
C THR A 86 -22.64 14.35 -16.69
N GLU A 87 -21.93 13.28 -17.05
CA GLU A 87 -22.23 12.49 -18.25
C GLU A 87 -22.21 11.00 -17.95
N THR A 88 -22.96 10.22 -18.74
CA THR A 88 -22.91 8.76 -18.66
C THR A 88 -21.87 8.25 -19.63
N ILE A 89 -20.85 7.57 -19.11
CA ILE A 89 -19.84 6.90 -19.93
C ILE A 89 -20.33 5.50 -20.24
N ALA A 90 -20.49 5.20 -21.53
CA ALA A 90 -20.83 3.85 -21.98
C ALA A 90 -19.70 2.89 -21.63
N LEU A 91 -20.03 1.78 -20.97
CA LEU A 91 -19.07 0.74 -20.60
C LEU A 91 -19.31 -0.50 -21.47
N GLU A 92 -18.23 -1.17 -21.86
CA GLU A 92 -18.33 -2.45 -22.57
C GLU A 92 -19.14 -3.47 -21.75
N PRO A 93 -19.99 -4.29 -22.39
CA PRO A 93 -20.86 -5.22 -21.67
C PRO A 93 -20.11 -6.18 -20.74
N GLU A 94 -18.93 -6.64 -21.14
CA GLU A 94 -18.08 -7.52 -20.31
C GLU A 94 -17.54 -6.79 -19.09
N PHE A 95 -16.96 -5.61 -19.30
CA PHE A 95 -16.44 -4.78 -18.21
C PHE A 95 -17.56 -4.36 -17.24
N LEU A 96 -18.74 -4.06 -17.76
CA LEU A 96 -19.91 -3.72 -16.95
C LEU A 96 -20.35 -4.91 -16.08
N ARG A 97 -20.30 -6.15 -16.60
CA ARG A 97 -20.56 -7.36 -15.81
C ARG A 97 -19.52 -7.53 -14.70
N GLU A 98 -18.24 -7.37 -15.00
CA GLU A 98 -17.17 -7.45 -14.00
C GLU A 98 -17.34 -6.39 -12.89
N LEU A 99 -17.61 -5.14 -13.28
CA LEU A 99 -17.84 -4.05 -12.34
C LEU A 99 -19.08 -4.29 -11.47
N SER A 100 -20.16 -4.81 -12.06
CA SER A 100 -21.39 -5.16 -11.35
C SER A 100 -21.17 -6.33 -10.39
N ALA A 101 -20.41 -7.35 -10.80
CA ALA A 101 -20.03 -8.48 -9.95
C ALA A 101 -19.20 -8.01 -8.74
N PHE A 102 -18.24 -7.11 -8.96
CA PHE A 102 -17.46 -6.48 -7.88
C PHE A 102 -18.33 -5.66 -6.91
N VAL A 103 -19.33 -4.94 -7.41
CA VAL A 103 -20.32 -4.24 -6.56
C VAL A 103 -21.11 -5.25 -5.71
N GLY A 104 -21.49 -6.38 -6.28
CA GLY A 104 -22.19 -7.46 -5.60
C GLY A 104 -23.59 -7.02 -5.15
N LYS A 105 -23.96 -7.35 -3.90
CA LYS A 105 -25.28 -7.03 -3.32
C LYS A 105 -25.39 -5.60 -2.77
N ARG A 106 -24.32 -4.81 -2.84
CA ARG A 106 -24.30 -3.43 -2.32
C ARG A 106 -25.17 -2.54 -3.20
N THR A 107 -25.90 -1.61 -2.59
CA THR A 107 -26.86 -0.74 -3.31
C THR A 107 -26.57 0.76 -3.17
N LYS A 108 -25.66 1.16 -2.28
CA LYS A 108 -25.34 2.56 -1.98
C LYS A 108 -23.89 2.74 -1.55
N GLY A 109 -23.35 3.94 -1.76
CA GLY A 109 -21.99 4.31 -1.39
C GLY A 109 -21.02 4.29 -2.58
N ARG A 110 -19.73 4.51 -2.29
CA ARG A 110 -18.67 4.49 -3.31
C ARG A 110 -18.49 3.07 -3.86
N ILE A 111 -18.25 2.96 -5.17
CA ILE A 111 -17.87 1.68 -5.77
C ILE A 111 -16.48 1.25 -5.22
N PHE A 112 -15.54 2.19 -5.21
CA PHE A 112 -14.16 1.97 -4.76
C PHE A 112 -13.85 2.79 -3.50
N GLU A 113 -13.55 2.09 -2.41
CA GLU A 113 -13.13 2.71 -1.14
C GLU A 113 -11.61 2.89 -1.12
N LEU A 114 -11.13 3.81 -1.97
CA LEU A 114 -9.71 4.15 -2.12
C LEU A 114 -9.50 5.66 -1.97
N SER A 115 -8.28 6.06 -1.60
CA SER A 115 -7.83 7.45 -1.62
C SER A 115 -7.06 7.76 -2.91
N GLU A 116 -6.97 9.05 -3.31
CA GLU A 116 -6.17 9.44 -4.49
C GLU A 116 -4.69 9.04 -4.32
N SER A 117 -4.16 9.13 -3.09
CA SER A 117 -2.79 8.72 -2.76
C SER A 117 -2.59 7.22 -2.95
N ARG A 118 -3.54 6.40 -2.46
CA ARG A 118 -3.47 4.94 -2.63
C ARG A 118 -3.47 4.53 -4.10
N VAL A 119 -4.25 5.21 -4.94
CA VAL A 119 -4.25 4.94 -6.38
C VAL A 119 -2.90 5.29 -7.03
N LEU A 120 -2.26 6.39 -6.64
CA LEU A 120 -0.91 6.75 -7.11
C LEU A 120 0.13 5.68 -6.70
N GLN A 121 0.08 5.23 -5.45
CA GLN A 121 0.94 4.18 -4.92
C GLN A 121 0.79 2.88 -5.70
N LEU A 122 -0.46 2.43 -5.87
CA LEU A 122 -0.76 1.23 -6.65
C LEU A 122 -0.25 1.36 -8.09
N ALA A 123 -0.40 2.52 -8.72
CA ALA A 123 0.06 2.71 -10.10
C ALA A 123 1.58 2.53 -10.21
N ARG A 124 2.35 3.04 -9.24
CA ARG A 124 3.81 2.84 -9.16
C ARG A 124 4.17 1.40 -8.87
N ARG A 125 3.50 0.77 -7.89
CA ARG A 125 3.71 -0.64 -7.54
C ARG A 125 3.49 -1.55 -8.75
N TYR A 126 2.32 -1.44 -9.39
CA TYR A 126 2.00 -2.29 -10.55
C TYR A 126 2.86 -1.98 -11.78
N ALA A 127 3.35 -0.74 -11.95
CA ALA A 127 4.36 -0.45 -12.95
C ALA A 127 5.71 -1.12 -12.65
N LYS A 128 6.17 -1.09 -11.39
CA LYS A 128 7.39 -1.78 -10.96
C LYS A 128 7.27 -3.29 -11.20
N VAL A 129 6.17 -3.87 -10.77
CA VAL A 129 5.80 -5.29 -10.95
C VAL A 129 5.70 -5.65 -12.43
N ALA A 130 5.23 -4.73 -13.27
CA ALA A 130 5.22 -4.85 -14.72
C ALA A 130 6.62 -4.69 -15.36
N GLY A 131 7.69 -4.43 -14.61
CA GLY A 131 9.04 -4.21 -15.15
C GLY A 131 9.23 -2.84 -15.79
N ILE A 132 8.40 -1.85 -15.43
CA ILE A 132 8.46 -0.48 -15.93
C ILE A 132 9.20 0.38 -14.90
N LEU A 133 10.49 0.56 -15.13
CA LEU A 133 11.37 1.37 -14.28
C LEU A 133 11.28 2.86 -14.66
N ASP A 134 10.13 3.49 -14.43
CA ASP A 134 9.94 4.95 -14.53
C ASP A 134 9.45 5.50 -13.19
N GLU A 135 10.37 6.08 -12.41
CA GLU A 135 10.10 6.69 -11.09
C GLU A 135 9.09 7.85 -11.15
N LYS A 136 8.88 8.44 -12.33
CA LYS A 136 7.92 9.54 -12.52
C LYS A 136 6.54 9.03 -12.90
N LEU A 137 6.32 7.73 -13.00
CA LEU A 137 5.03 7.16 -13.39
C LEU A 137 3.93 7.53 -12.38
N SER A 138 2.76 7.87 -12.91
CA SER A 138 1.60 8.29 -12.13
C SER A 138 0.32 7.81 -12.81
N PRO A 139 -0.84 7.81 -12.11
CA PRO A 139 -2.14 7.52 -12.73
C PRO A 139 -2.43 8.37 -13.97
N GLN A 140 -1.89 9.60 -14.03
CA GLN A 140 -2.03 10.48 -15.19
C GLN A 140 -1.42 9.87 -16.46
N THR A 141 -0.46 8.96 -16.35
CA THR A 141 0.13 8.28 -17.50
C THR A 141 -0.84 7.26 -18.13
N LEU A 142 -1.71 6.61 -17.34
CA LEU A 142 -2.78 5.75 -17.85
C LEU A 142 -3.86 6.58 -18.58
N ILE A 143 -4.18 7.76 -18.04
CA ILE A 143 -5.13 8.69 -18.67
C ILE A 143 -4.56 9.23 -20.00
N ARG A 144 -3.29 9.67 -20.01
CA ARG A 144 -2.59 10.08 -21.25
C ARG A 144 -2.44 8.95 -22.26
N PHE A 145 -2.42 7.70 -21.79
CA PHE A 145 -2.48 6.55 -22.68
C PHE A 145 -3.85 6.45 -23.36
N HIS A 146 -4.94 6.55 -22.59
CA HIS A 146 -6.30 6.58 -23.15
C HIS A 146 -6.46 7.69 -24.20
N GLU A 147 -6.07 8.93 -23.86
CA GLU A 147 -6.20 10.11 -24.75
C GLU A 147 -5.55 9.91 -26.12
N ARG A 148 -4.48 9.12 -26.21
CA ARG A 148 -3.77 8.84 -27.47
C ARG A 148 -4.32 7.66 -28.26
N HIS A 149 -5.18 6.84 -27.65
CA HIS A 149 -5.69 5.60 -28.23
C HIS A 149 -7.22 5.50 -28.08
N VAL A 150 -7.90 6.66 -28.04
CA VAL A 150 -9.36 6.74 -27.94
C VAL A 150 -10.00 5.86 -29.01
N GLY A 151 -10.92 4.98 -28.59
CA GLY A 151 -11.68 4.09 -29.48
C GLY A 151 -11.07 2.70 -29.73
N VAL A 152 -9.83 2.41 -29.30
CA VAL A 152 -9.13 1.13 -29.57
C VAL A 152 -9.05 0.20 -28.35
N LEU A 153 -9.35 0.69 -27.14
CA LEU A 153 -8.75 0.13 -25.92
C LEU A 153 -9.59 -0.80 -25.04
N PRO A 154 -10.93 -0.68 -24.90
CA PRO A 154 -11.66 -1.57 -24.00
C PRO A 154 -11.50 -3.06 -24.34
N ASN A 155 -11.46 -3.39 -25.64
CA ASN A 155 -11.28 -4.75 -26.15
C ASN A 155 -9.81 -5.18 -26.28
N ALA A 156 -8.88 -4.24 -26.51
CA ALA A 156 -7.45 -4.59 -26.57
C ALA A 156 -6.88 -4.89 -25.17
N LEU A 157 -7.44 -4.29 -24.12
CA LEU A 157 -6.99 -4.43 -22.73
C LEU A 157 -7.61 -5.62 -21.98
N SER A 158 -8.51 -6.40 -22.60
CA SER A 158 -9.07 -7.64 -22.02
C SER A 158 -8.17 -8.86 -22.28
N GLU A 159 -7.37 -8.85 -23.35
CA GLU A 159 -6.41 -9.90 -23.70
C GLU A 159 -5.03 -9.67 -23.05
N VAL A 160 -4.98 -9.73 -21.72
CA VAL A 160 -3.72 -9.64 -20.99
C VAL A 160 -3.32 -11.01 -20.48
N SER A 161 -2.19 -11.54 -20.98
CA SER A 161 -1.56 -12.75 -20.44
C SER A 161 -1.02 -12.48 -19.03
N GLU A 162 -1.22 -13.45 -18.14
CA GLU A 162 -0.92 -13.34 -16.71
C GLU A 162 0.59 -13.21 -16.46
N ALA A 163 1.02 -12.14 -15.78
CA ALA A 163 2.37 -12.03 -15.24
C ALA A 163 2.50 -12.92 -13.99
N LYS A 164 3.51 -13.80 -13.93
CA LYS A 164 3.82 -14.56 -12.71
C LYS A 164 4.84 -13.80 -11.88
N ILE A 165 4.35 -12.96 -10.95
CA ILE A 165 5.19 -12.37 -9.90
C ILE A 165 5.09 -13.25 -8.65
N GLU A 166 6.22 -13.81 -8.24
CA GLU A 166 6.33 -14.56 -7.00
C GLU A 166 7.22 -13.75 -6.06
N GLU A 167 6.65 -13.30 -4.95
CA GLU A 167 7.46 -12.92 -3.80
C GLU A 167 8.14 -14.20 -3.32
N LYS A 168 9.48 -14.21 -3.36
CA LYS A 168 10.25 -15.35 -2.88
C LYS A 168 10.93 -14.97 -1.60
N LYS A 169 10.57 -15.65 -0.53
CA LYS A 169 11.36 -15.68 0.68
C LYS A 169 12.76 -16.19 0.34
N SER A 170 13.80 -15.53 0.86
CA SER A 170 15.14 -16.13 0.89
C SER A 170 15.09 -17.42 1.74
N ALA A 171 15.91 -18.42 1.41
CA ALA A 171 15.83 -19.74 2.06
C ALA A 171 16.09 -19.67 3.57
N LEU A 172 16.87 -18.69 4.03
CA LEU A 172 17.14 -18.37 5.43
C LEU A 172 17.31 -16.86 5.54
N VAL A 173 16.39 -16.17 6.20
CA VAL A 173 16.56 -14.74 6.47
C VAL A 173 17.46 -14.58 7.69
N THR A 174 18.59 -13.89 7.50
CA THR A 174 19.46 -13.47 8.60
C THR A 174 19.30 -11.97 8.82
N ILE A 175 19.24 -11.55 10.08
CA ILE A 175 19.15 -10.14 10.46
C ILE A 175 20.47 -9.73 11.13
N ASP A 176 21.32 -9.03 10.39
CA ASP A 176 22.58 -8.45 10.88
C ASP A 176 22.61 -6.91 10.74
N ALA A 177 21.63 -6.34 10.05
CA ALA A 177 21.50 -4.90 9.81
C ALA A 177 20.12 -4.37 10.22
N HIS A 178 20.05 -3.06 10.46
CA HIS A 178 18.83 -2.37 10.88
C HIS A 178 17.76 -2.42 9.80
N GLU A 179 18.17 -2.11 8.57
CA GLU A 179 17.32 -2.13 7.39
C GLU A 179 16.76 -3.54 7.10
N MET A 180 17.53 -4.61 7.33
CA MET A 180 17.06 -6.00 7.16
C MET A 180 15.95 -6.36 8.14
N ALA A 181 16.07 -5.94 9.40
CA ALA A 181 15.03 -6.16 10.39
C ALA A 181 13.74 -5.42 9.99
N GLN A 182 13.86 -4.15 9.57
CA GLN A 182 12.72 -3.37 9.11
C GLN A 182 12.02 -4.05 7.91
N ALA A 183 12.78 -4.51 6.91
CA ALA A 183 12.25 -5.22 5.74
C ALA A 183 11.46 -6.49 6.13
N ALA A 184 12.02 -7.33 7.01
CA ALA A 184 11.34 -8.55 7.46
C ALA A 184 10.06 -8.24 8.26
N ILE A 185 10.05 -7.16 9.06
CA ILE A 185 8.84 -6.70 9.78
C ILE A 185 7.77 -6.21 8.79
N LEU A 186 8.15 -5.51 7.71
CA LEU A 186 7.22 -5.07 6.67
C LEU A 186 6.60 -6.26 5.93
N GLU A 187 7.42 -7.20 5.45
CA GLU A 187 6.92 -8.42 4.77
C GLU A 187 6.00 -9.23 5.68
N LEU A 188 6.37 -9.40 6.96
CA LEU A 188 5.52 -10.07 7.94
C LEU A 188 4.17 -9.40 8.11
N GLY A 189 4.15 -8.07 8.23
CA GLY A 189 2.90 -7.31 8.33
C GLY A 189 2.00 -7.52 7.12
N ASN A 190 2.59 -7.50 5.92
CA ASN A 190 1.88 -7.74 4.66
C ASN A 190 1.28 -9.16 4.62
N ILE A 191 2.05 -10.19 4.98
CA ILE A 191 1.60 -11.60 5.06
C ILE A 191 0.43 -11.76 6.03
N LEU A 192 0.47 -11.04 7.15
CA LEU A 192 -0.57 -11.08 8.19
C LEU A 192 -1.79 -10.18 7.86
N GLY A 193 -1.76 -9.47 6.73
CA GLY A 193 -2.89 -8.66 6.24
C GLY A 193 -2.99 -7.27 6.87
N TYR A 194 -1.89 -6.71 7.38
CA TYR A 194 -1.83 -5.32 7.81
C TYR A 194 -1.42 -4.40 6.66
N ASP A 195 -1.84 -3.14 6.73
CA ASP A 195 -1.15 -2.07 6.00
C ASP A 195 0.13 -1.69 6.77
N THR A 196 1.20 -1.32 6.08
CA THR A 196 2.56 -1.26 6.64
C THR A 196 3.25 0.02 6.19
N TYR A 197 3.90 0.70 7.12
CA TYR A 197 4.64 1.94 6.92
C TYR A 197 6.05 1.81 7.47
N THR A 198 6.99 2.55 6.88
CA THR A 198 8.36 2.72 7.40
C THR A 198 8.78 4.18 7.39
N SER A 199 9.56 4.60 8.39
CA SER A 199 10.20 5.92 8.44
C SER A 199 11.27 6.11 7.37
N ASP A 200 11.81 5.03 6.81
CA ASP A 200 13.03 5.02 6.00
C ASP A 200 12.82 4.42 4.58
N PRO A 201 11.86 4.91 3.79
CA PRO A 201 11.41 4.24 2.55
C PRO A 201 12.48 4.11 1.46
N SER A 202 13.53 4.95 1.49
CA SER A 202 14.63 4.92 0.51
C SER A 202 15.75 3.94 0.87
N LYS A 203 15.73 3.34 2.05
CA LYS A 203 16.79 2.43 2.50
C LYS A 203 16.75 1.10 1.75
N ASP A 204 17.94 0.57 1.48
CA ASP A 204 18.16 -0.71 0.86
C ASP A 204 18.44 -1.77 1.95
N PRO A 205 17.60 -2.79 2.13
CA PRO A 205 17.82 -3.89 3.06
C PRO A 205 18.78 -4.96 2.51
N GLY A 206 19.39 -4.75 1.35
CA GLY A 206 20.34 -5.67 0.75
C GLY A 206 19.68 -6.78 -0.07
N GLU A 207 20.46 -7.83 -0.36
CA GLU A 207 20.13 -8.82 -1.39
C GLU A 207 19.10 -9.88 -0.96
N GLN A 208 18.66 -9.88 0.29
CA GLN A 208 17.72 -10.89 0.81
C GLN A 208 16.25 -10.58 0.50
N PHE A 209 15.92 -9.33 0.17
CA PHE A 209 14.54 -8.86 -0.02
C PHE A 209 14.34 -8.40 -1.47
N TYR A 210 13.88 -9.33 -2.31
CA TYR A 210 13.71 -9.11 -3.73
C TYR A 210 12.41 -9.73 -4.24
N GLU A 211 11.98 -9.27 -5.41
CA GLU A 211 10.91 -9.88 -6.18
C GLU A 211 11.49 -10.57 -7.41
N VAL A 212 10.95 -11.75 -7.75
CA VAL A 212 11.23 -12.39 -9.03
C VAL A 212 10.06 -12.11 -9.97
N VAL A 213 10.38 -11.46 -11.09
CA VAL A 213 9.40 -11.16 -12.13
C VAL A 213 9.68 -12.05 -13.33
N GLU A 214 8.69 -12.88 -13.68
CA GLU A 214 8.69 -13.69 -14.91
C GLU A 214 7.59 -13.26 -15.87
N LEU A 215 8.01 -12.87 -17.09
CA LEU A 215 7.16 -12.36 -18.16
C LEU A 215 7.65 -12.91 -19.51
N GLU A 216 6.86 -13.75 -20.18
CA GLU A 216 7.13 -14.20 -21.57
C GLU A 216 8.57 -14.69 -21.84
N GLY A 217 9.15 -15.48 -20.92
CA GLY A 217 10.52 -16.01 -21.04
C GLY A 217 11.62 -15.05 -20.56
N TYR A 218 11.26 -13.86 -20.11
CA TYR A 218 12.14 -12.93 -19.38
C TYR A 218 12.00 -13.15 -17.87
N ARG A 219 13.12 -13.42 -17.19
CA ARG A 219 13.21 -13.56 -15.73
C ARG A 219 14.18 -12.53 -15.20
N THR A 220 13.74 -11.72 -14.25
CA THR A 220 14.60 -10.74 -13.57
C THR A 220 14.36 -10.77 -12.06
N VAL A 221 15.38 -10.33 -11.32
CA VAL A 221 15.35 -10.16 -9.87
C VAL A 221 15.40 -8.67 -9.60
N ILE A 222 14.44 -8.16 -8.85
CA ILE A 222 14.33 -6.74 -8.53
C ILE A 222 14.52 -6.57 -7.03
N PRO A 223 15.65 -5.97 -6.58
CA PRO A 223 15.82 -5.57 -5.18
C PRO A 223 14.68 -4.64 -4.74
N ARG A 224 14.32 -4.71 -3.46
CA ARG A 224 13.29 -3.84 -2.88
C ARG A 224 13.87 -2.92 -1.83
N THR A 225 13.69 -1.62 -1.99
CA THR A 225 13.86 -0.69 -0.87
C THR A 225 12.75 -0.91 0.15
N LEU A 226 12.93 -0.43 1.38
CA LEU A 226 11.91 -0.57 2.42
C LEU A 226 10.55 0.02 2.02
N GLY A 227 10.54 1.17 1.33
CA GLY A 227 9.32 1.80 0.83
C GLY A 227 8.63 1.00 -0.29
N GLN A 228 9.34 0.12 -0.97
CA GLN A 228 8.76 -0.79 -1.97
C GLN A 228 8.17 -2.06 -1.33
N ILE A 229 8.61 -2.42 -0.13
CA ILE A 229 8.04 -3.50 0.68
C ILE A 229 6.84 -2.97 1.47
N ALA A 230 6.93 -1.75 2.00
CA ALA A 230 5.84 -1.08 2.70
C ALA A 230 4.63 -0.86 1.79
N THR A 231 3.43 -0.97 2.37
CA THR A 231 2.19 -0.74 1.62
C THR A 231 1.69 0.70 1.72
N LEU A 232 2.22 1.52 2.63
CA LEU A 232 1.88 2.92 2.82
C LEU A 232 3.11 3.82 2.60
N GLU A 233 2.96 4.86 1.75
CA GLU A 233 3.99 5.92 1.59
C GLU A 233 3.96 6.94 2.76
N GLU A 234 2.81 7.10 3.41
CA GLU A 234 2.59 8.10 4.45
C GLU A 234 1.79 7.52 5.62
N VAL A 235 2.03 8.06 6.82
CA VAL A 235 1.25 7.77 8.02
C VAL A 235 -0.19 8.32 7.86
N PRO A 236 -1.25 7.49 8.04
CA PRO A 236 -2.64 7.94 8.07
C PRO A 236 -2.92 9.03 9.12
N ASP A 237 -3.92 9.89 8.87
CA ASP A 237 -4.30 11.00 9.76
C ASP A 237 -5.17 10.52 10.94
N PHE A 238 -4.58 9.77 11.87
CA PHE A 238 -5.29 9.17 13.02
C PHE A 238 -5.26 10.01 14.31
N ALA A 239 -4.46 11.10 14.36
CA ALA A 239 -4.21 11.85 15.59
C ALA A 239 -3.79 13.32 15.30
N PRO A 240 -3.76 14.21 16.32
CA PRO A 240 -3.26 15.57 16.14
C PRO A 240 -1.82 15.60 15.64
N LYS A 241 -1.45 16.65 14.89
CA LYS A 241 -0.14 16.81 14.23
C LYS A 241 1.07 16.39 15.09
N ARG A 242 1.15 16.82 16.35
CA ARG A 242 2.27 16.48 17.25
C ARG A 242 2.49 14.97 17.42
N VAL A 243 1.43 14.18 17.31
CA VAL A 243 1.44 12.72 17.45
C VAL A 243 1.84 12.08 16.12
N LEU A 244 1.30 12.60 15.01
CA LEU A 244 1.67 12.14 13.67
C LEU A 244 3.15 12.38 13.37
N GLU A 245 3.71 13.53 13.77
CA GLU A 245 5.15 13.78 13.63
C GLU A 245 5.96 12.75 14.43
N SER A 246 5.53 12.39 15.64
CA SER A 246 6.18 11.33 16.41
C SER A 246 6.00 9.93 15.80
N ALA A 247 4.91 9.69 15.07
CA ALA A 247 4.64 8.41 14.42
C ALA A 247 5.50 8.21 13.16
N LYS A 248 5.81 9.30 12.43
CA LYS A 248 6.69 9.25 11.24
C LYS A 248 8.11 8.79 11.56
N ASP A 249 8.55 9.00 12.80
CA ASP A 249 9.88 8.61 13.26
C ASP A 249 9.92 7.19 13.88
N ILE A 250 8.83 6.43 13.80
CA ILE A 250 8.80 5.03 14.21
C ILE A 250 9.23 4.17 13.02
N ASP A 251 10.23 3.33 13.23
CA ASP A 251 10.87 2.50 12.20
C ASP A 251 9.88 1.76 11.30
N VAL A 252 8.93 1.02 11.91
CA VAL A 252 7.84 0.33 11.20
C VAL A 252 6.54 0.42 11.97
N ILE A 253 5.43 0.68 11.26
CA ILE A 253 4.07 0.63 11.83
C ILE A 253 3.19 -0.28 10.99
N TRP A 254 2.46 -1.16 11.66
CA TRP A 254 1.34 -1.91 11.10
C TRP A 254 0.03 -1.19 11.43
N PHE A 255 -0.78 -0.95 10.41
CA PHE A 255 -2.07 -0.31 10.47
C PHE A 255 -3.19 -1.31 10.22
N LYS A 256 -4.31 -1.05 10.88
CA LYS A 256 -5.59 -1.69 10.61
C LYS A 256 -6.68 -0.63 10.67
N ASP A 257 -7.49 -0.55 9.62
CA ASP A 257 -8.56 0.46 9.49
C ASP A 257 -8.05 1.90 9.72
N ASP A 258 -6.89 2.25 9.13
CA ASP A 258 -6.17 3.52 9.29
C ASP A 258 -5.62 3.83 10.70
N PHE A 259 -5.76 2.93 11.68
CA PHE A 259 -5.21 3.10 13.03
C PHE A 259 -3.96 2.24 13.26
N PRO A 260 -2.94 2.73 13.98
CA PRO A 260 -1.79 1.92 14.39
C PRO A 260 -2.23 0.72 15.23
N ALA A 261 -2.03 -0.48 14.71
CA ALA A 261 -2.27 -1.73 15.41
C ALA A 261 -1.02 -2.17 16.18
N VAL A 262 0.14 -2.10 15.52
CA VAL A 262 1.43 -2.48 16.10
C VAL A 262 2.49 -1.48 15.63
N CYS A 263 3.35 -1.03 16.54
CA CYS A 263 4.49 -0.18 16.23
C CYS A 263 5.78 -0.89 16.64
N PHE A 264 6.80 -0.83 15.79
CA PHE A 264 8.07 -1.51 15.99
C PHE A 264 9.21 -0.50 16.00
N GLU A 265 10.16 -0.71 16.90
CA GLU A 265 11.45 -0.03 16.96
C GLU A 265 12.53 -1.10 16.85
N VAL A 266 13.49 -0.89 15.95
CA VAL A 266 14.62 -1.79 15.71
C VAL A 266 15.87 -1.19 16.34
N GLU A 267 16.37 -1.80 17.41
CA GLU A 267 17.45 -1.20 18.22
C GLU A 267 18.75 -2.01 18.14
N HIS A 268 19.67 -1.59 17.27
CA HIS A 268 20.96 -2.27 17.08
C HIS A 268 22.05 -1.88 18.09
N THR A 269 22.19 -0.59 18.43
CA THR A 269 23.38 -0.14 19.18
C THR A 269 23.12 0.91 20.25
N THR A 270 22.24 1.91 20.04
CA THR A 270 22.16 3.05 20.96
C THR A 270 20.81 3.79 20.87
N ASN A 271 19.79 3.34 21.60
CA ASN A 271 19.13 4.07 22.69
C ASN A 271 17.61 3.80 22.74
N VAL A 272 17.27 2.57 23.14
CA VAL A 272 15.89 2.05 23.36
C VAL A 272 14.91 3.08 23.95
N LYS A 273 15.37 3.97 24.84
CA LYS A 273 14.54 4.98 25.48
C LYS A 273 13.84 5.94 24.51
N GLN A 274 14.49 6.35 23.42
CA GLN A 274 13.89 7.29 22.47
C GLN A 274 12.77 6.64 21.66
N GLY A 275 12.98 5.40 21.19
CA GLY A 275 11.93 4.62 20.54
C GLY A 275 10.74 4.38 21.47
N LEU A 276 10.99 4.02 22.73
CA LEU A 276 9.94 3.88 23.74
C LEU A 276 9.15 5.19 23.94
N LEU A 277 9.81 6.37 23.91
CA LEU A 277 9.12 7.67 24.03
C LEU A 277 8.19 7.94 22.85
N ARG A 278 8.60 7.63 21.61
CA ARG A 278 7.75 7.77 20.43
C ARG A 278 6.51 6.90 20.57
N GLN A 279 6.69 5.62 20.88
CA GLN A 279 5.62 4.66 21.13
C GLN A 279 4.69 5.12 22.27
N PHE A 280 5.23 5.69 23.35
CA PHE A 280 4.44 6.26 24.45
C PHE A 280 3.59 7.47 24.04
N GLN A 281 4.00 8.27 23.06
CA GLN A 281 3.14 9.35 22.56
C GLN A 281 1.95 8.80 21.77
N ILE A 282 2.14 7.72 21.00
CA ILE A 282 1.07 7.04 20.26
C ILE A 282 0.05 6.43 21.22
N SER A 283 0.52 5.81 22.31
CA SER A 283 -0.33 5.11 23.27
C SER A 283 -1.42 5.99 23.89
N LYS A 284 -1.18 7.31 23.98
CA LYS A 284 -2.11 8.31 24.53
C LYS A 284 -3.33 8.57 23.64
N HIS A 285 -3.23 8.24 22.36
CA HIS A 285 -4.31 8.48 21.37
C HIS A 285 -4.85 7.18 20.78
N VAL A 286 -4.07 6.11 20.81
CA VAL A 286 -4.45 4.80 20.28
C VAL A 286 -4.36 3.76 21.40
N PRO A 287 -5.44 3.53 22.18
CA PRO A 287 -5.39 2.68 23.38
C PRO A 287 -5.06 1.21 23.12
N ASN A 288 -5.34 0.71 21.91
CA ASN A 288 -5.18 -0.72 21.57
C ASN A 288 -3.87 -1.02 20.83
N ALA A 289 -3.05 -0.01 20.51
CA ALA A 289 -1.78 -0.24 19.83
C ALA A 289 -0.81 -1.07 20.69
N ARG A 290 -0.10 -2.01 20.09
CA ARG A 290 0.98 -2.77 20.74
C ARG A 290 2.34 -2.25 20.30
N PHE A 291 3.31 -2.34 21.19
CA PHE A 291 4.62 -1.74 20.99
C PHE A 291 5.70 -2.81 21.11
N PHE A 292 6.49 -2.96 20.06
CA PHE A 292 7.57 -3.93 20.01
C PHE A 292 8.91 -3.21 19.91
N VAL A 293 9.91 -3.79 20.57
CA VAL A 293 11.32 -3.51 20.32
C VAL A 293 11.94 -4.81 19.82
N ILE A 294 12.49 -4.77 18.62
CA ILE A 294 13.18 -5.90 17.98
C ILE A 294 14.68 -5.57 17.98
N ALA A 295 15.50 -6.39 18.64
CA ALA A 295 16.91 -6.06 18.89
C ALA A 295 17.74 -7.32 19.16
N PRO A 296 19.08 -7.27 19.20
CA PRO A 296 19.88 -8.37 19.70
C PRO A 296 19.57 -8.67 21.18
N GLU A 297 19.73 -9.93 21.58
CA GLU A 297 19.32 -10.41 22.92
C GLU A 297 20.01 -9.67 24.08
N ASP A 298 21.23 -9.17 23.90
CA ASP A 298 21.98 -8.41 24.91
C ASP A 298 21.30 -7.07 25.28
N GLN A 299 20.41 -6.55 24.44
CA GLN A 299 19.62 -5.34 24.71
C GLN A 299 18.40 -5.58 25.61
N ARG A 300 18.00 -6.85 25.84
CA ARG A 300 16.78 -7.18 26.61
C ARG A 300 16.81 -6.59 28.02
N ALA A 301 17.93 -6.74 28.73
CA ALA A 301 18.07 -6.23 30.09
C ALA A 301 17.93 -4.69 30.15
N LYS A 302 18.44 -4.00 29.13
CA LYS A 302 18.31 -2.54 29.00
C LYS A 302 16.87 -2.13 28.73
N PHE A 303 16.19 -2.82 27.81
CA PHE A 303 14.76 -2.62 27.56
C PHE A 303 13.94 -2.81 28.84
N GLU A 304 14.14 -3.92 29.56
CA GLU A 304 13.38 -4.26 30.76
C GLU A 304 13.55 -3.21 31.86
N LYS A 305 14.77 -2.68 32.01
CA LYS A 305 15.08 -1.58 32.91
C LYS A 305 14.34 -0.30 32.50
N GLU A 306 14.39 0.10 31.23
CA GLU A 306 13.73 1.32 30.75
C GLU A 306 12.21 1.22 30.91
N VAL A 307 11.56 0.15 30.45
CA VAL A 307 10.09 0.00 30.55
C VAL A 307 9.56 -0.10 31.99
N ALA A 308 10.43 -0.33 32.98
CA ALA A 308 10.09 -0.27 34.41
C ALA A 308 10.10 1.17 34.98
N THR A 309 10.61 2.15 34.24
CA THR A 309 10.66 3.56 34.64
C THR A 309 9.49 4.38 34.12
N TYR A 310 9.25 5.57 34.70
CA TYR A 310 8.29 6.52 34.14
C TYR A 310 8.87 7.20 32.88
N PRO A 311 8.05 7.44 31.83
CA PRO A 311 6.60 7.23 31.82
C PRO A 311 6.14 5.82 31.40
N PHE A 312 7.04 4.98 30.90
CA PHE A 312 6.72 3.70 30.24
C PHE A 312 6.02 2.69 31.14
N LYS A 313 6.32 2.69 32.45
CA LYS A 313 5.70 1.83 33.45
C LYS A 313 4.17 1.89 33.42
N GLN A 314 3.59 3.03 33.03
CA GLN A 314 2.13 3.22 32.94
C GLN A 314 1.46 2.30 31.92
N ILE A 315 2.20 1.86 30.90
CA ILE A 315 1.70 1.01 29.80
C ILE A 315 2.61 -0.21 29.58
N ARG A 316 3.32 -0.67 30.62
CA ARG A 316 4.32 -1.74 30.53
C ARG A 316 3.78 -2.99 29.83
N ASN A 317 2.52 -3.35 30.06
CA ASN A 317 1.86 -4.51 29.46
C ASN A 317 1.63 -4.40 27.94
N ARG A 318 1.84 -3.21 27.35
CA ARG A 318 1.72 -2.97 25.91
C ARG A 318 3.07 -3.00 25.19
N TYR A 319 4.18 -2.96 25.92
CA TYR A 319 5.52 -3.13 25.38
C TYR A 319 5.91 -4.61 25.36
N THR A 320 6.64 -5.02 24.34
CA THR A 320 7.17 -6.38 24.21
C THR A 320 8.53 -6.33 23.53
N PHE A 321 9.51 -7.01 24.10
CA PHE A 321 10.81 -7.21 23.47
C PHE A 321 10.83 -8.55 22.74
N LYS A 322 11.43 -8.58 21.56
CA LYS A 322 11.80 -9.81 20.87
C LYS A 322 13.21 -9.74 20.33
N SER A 323 13.97 -10.82 20.51
CA SER A 323 15.28 -10.95 19.91
C SER A 323 15.15 -11.12 18.39
N TYR A 324 16.23 -10.90 17.64
CA TYR A 324 16.23 -11.22 16.20
C TYR A 324 15.97 -12.70 15.95
N GLU A 325 16.50 -13.59 16.79
CA GLU A 325 16.27 -15.03 16.68
C GLU A 325 14.80 -15.39 16.89
N GLU A 326 14.17 -14.87 17.96
CA GLU A 326 12.74 -15.09 18.21
C GLU A 326 11.87 -14.54 17.07
N PHE A 327 12.27 -13.38 16.51
CA PHE A 327 11.54 -12.76 15.42
C PHE A 327 11.68 -13.55 14.11
N VAL A 328 12.88 -14.00 13.76
CA VAL A 328 13.14 -14.82 12.56
C VAL A 328 12.37 -16.15 12.63
N GLU A 329 12.31 -16.79 13.80
CA GLU A 329 11.51 -18.01 13.98
C GLU A 329 10.02 -17.75 13.67
N PHE A 330 9.46 -16.63 14.16
CA PHE A 330 8.08 -16.27 13.86
C PHE A 330 7.87 -15.92 12.38
N TYR A 331 8.77 -15.15 11.80
CA TYR A 331 8.79 -14.78 10.41
C TYR A 331 8.79 -16.01 9.48
N ASP A 332 9.64 -16.98 9.80
CA ASP A 332 9.73 -18.25 9.07
C ASP A 332 8.44 -19.06 9.16
N GLY A 333 7.84 -19.12 10.35
CA GLY A 333 6.54 -19.74 10.57
C GLY A 333 5.43 -19.07 9.77
N ALA A 334 5.43 -17.74 9.68
CA ALA A 334 4.44 -16.97 8.93
C ALA A 334 4.51 -17.24 7.42
N TRP A 335 5.71 -17.31 6.85
CA TRP A 335 5.90 -17.70 5.44
C TRP A 335 5.41 -19.12 5.16
N LYS A 336 5.74 -20.07 6.04
CA LYS A 336 5.23 -21.44 5.89
C LYS A 336 3.71 -21.49 5.95
N PHE A 337 3.09 -20.72 6.84
CA PHE A 337 1.64 -20.60 6.92
C PHE A 337 1.06 -19.96 5.65
N HIS A 338 1.68 -18.89 5.14
CA HIS A 338 1.27 -18.20 3.91
C HIS A 338 1.29 -19.14 2.69
N ASP A 339 2.38 -19.89 2.50
CA ASP A 339 2.55 -20.85 1.41
C ASP A 339 1.54 -22.01 1.48
N LEU A 340 1.17 -22.44 2.68
CA LEU A 340 0.15 -23.46 2.87
C LEU A 340 -1.23 -22.88 2.62
N ARG A 341 -1.55 -21.73 3.21
CA ARG A 341 -2.84 -21.06 3.09
C ARG A 341 -3.20 -20.74 1.63
N SER A 342 -2.25 -20.26 0.83
CA SER A 342 -2.48 -19.95 -0.59
C SER A 342 -2.94 -21.16 -1.43
N LYS A 343 -2.67 -22.40 -0.98
CA LYS A 343 -3.17 -23.64 -1.61
C LYS A 343 -4.63 -23.94 -1.28
N PHE A 344 -5.18 -23.32 -0.25
CA PHE A 344 -6.56 -23.50 0.21
C PHE A 344 -7.45 -22.30 -0.08
N GLU A 345 -6.91 -21.18 -0.57
CA GLU A 345 -7.71 -20.06 -1.06
C GLU A 345 -8.40 -20.49 -2.37
N LEU A 346 -9.73 -20.57 -2.33
CA LEU A 346 -10.55 -20.84 -3.52
C LEU A 346 -10.24 -19.76 -4.55
N ARG A 347 -9.77 -20.18 -5.73
CA ARG A 347 -9.70 -19.30 -6.89
C ARG A 347 -11.14 -19.03 -7.31
N GLU A 348 -11.66 -17.85 -6.98
CA GLU A 348 -12.96 -17.36 -7.46
C GLU A 348 -12.92 -17.02 -8.95
#